data_AF-A0A356VA13-F1
#
_entry.id   AF-A0A356VA13-F1
#
_cell.length_a   1.000
_cell.length_b   1.000
_cell.length_c   1.000
_cell.angle_alpha   90.00
_cell.angle_beta   90.00
_cell.angle_gamma   90.00
#
_symmetry.space_group_name_H-M   'P 1'
#
loop_
_entity.id
_entity.type
_entity.pdbx_description
1 polymer ?
#
loop_
_entity_poly.entity_id
_entity_poly.type
_entity_poly.pdbx_seq_one_letter_code
_entity_poly.pdbx_strand_id
1 'polypeptide(L)'
;MERPTQAVILAGGRGSRLRPLTDARPKPLIEFHGRPFLGYLLELLREQGFEQVLLLLGYLPEAIQSYCGDGRRWNLSIDSVVSDVEDDTGRRLKLAASRLAPVFLLCYCDNYWP
;
A
#
# COMPACT_ATOMS: atom_id res chain seq x y z
N MET A 1 -9.56 -7.79 22.20
CA MET A 1 -9.82 -7.52 20.77
C MET A 1 -9.08 -8.55 19.96
N GLU A 2 -9.71 -9.12 18.93
CA GLU A 2 -9.00 -9.97 17.97
C GLU A 2 -7.93 -9.15 17.23
N ARG A 3 -6.80 -9.79 16.91
CA ARG A 3 -5.71 -9.17 16.14
C ARG A 3 -6.17 -9.03 14.68
N PRO A 4 -6.01 -7.86 14.03
CA PRO A 4 -6.38 -7.71 12.62
C PRO A 4 -5.51 -8.60 11.73
N THR A 5 -6.12 -9.24 10.73
CA THR A 5 -5.44 -10.03 9.69
C THR A 5 -5.30 -9.27 8.36
N GLN A 6 -6.04 -8.17 8.19
CA GLN A 6 -5.99 -7.28 7.03
C GLN A 6 -5.21 -6.00 7.35
N ALA A 7 -4.30 -5.62 6.46
CA ALA A 7 -3.68 -4.31 6.42
C ALA A 7 -4.16 -3.52 5.20
N VAL A 8 -4.40 -2.22 5.38
CA VAL A 8 -4.87 -1.29 4.35
C VAL A 8 -3.82 -0.22 4.20
N ILE A 9 -3.24 -0.11 3.00
CA ILE A 9 -2.09 0.75 2.74
C ILE A 9 -2.52 1.93 1.88
N LEU A 10 -2.33 3.14 2.40
CA LEU A 10 -2.51 4.38 1.63
C LEU A 10 -1.30 4.61 0.72
N ALA A 11 -1.53 4.53 -0.59
CA ALA A 11 -0.50 4.60 -1.63
C ALA A 11 -0.96 5.43 -2.86
N GLY A 12 -1.95 6.32 -2.68
CA GLY A 12 -2.60 7.02 -3.79
C GLY A 12 -2.02 8.39 -4.16
N GLY A 13 -1.28 9.04 -3.27
CA GLY A 13 -0.80 10.41 -3.49
C GLY A 13 0.41 10.51 -4.43
N ARG A 14 0.58 11.66 -5.07
CA ARG A 14 1.69 11.94 -6.01
C ARG A 14 3.09 11.95 -5.39
N GLY A 15 3.20 12.04 -4.06
CA GLY A 15 4.49 12.10 -3.37
C GLY A 15 5.33 13.33 -3.73
N SER A 16 4.70 14.47 -4.02
CA SER A 16 5.33 15.68 -4.59
C SER A 16 6.55 16.23 -3.82
N ARG A 17 6.66 15.94 -2.53
CA ARG A 17 7.82 16.32 -1.70
C ARG A 17 9.12 15.58 -2.07
N LEU A 18 9.02 14.46 -2.78
CA LEU A 18 10.17 13.64 -3.22
C LEU A 18 10.53 13.86 -4.69
N ARG A 19 10.00 14.90 -5.33
CA ARG A 19 10.42 15.25 -6.70
C ARG A 19 11.92 15.57 -6.74
N PRO A 20 12.63 15.19 -7.84
CA PRO A 20 12.11 14.63 -9.08
C PRO A 20 11.91 13.10 -9.06
N LEU A 21 12.24 12.41 -7.98
CA LEU A 21 12.19 10.93 -7.92
C LEU A 21 10.79 10.39 -8.23
N THR A 22 9.76 11.14 -7.83
CA THR A 22 8.36 10.76 -8.02
C THR A 22 7.73 11.19 -9.33
N ASP A 23 8.47 11.82 -10.26
CA ASP A 23 7.88 12.29 -11.52
C ASP A 23 7.59 11.14 -12.50
N ALA A 24 8.39 10.07 -12.43
CA ALA A 24 8.25 8.88 -13.29
C ALA A 24 8.03 7.57 -12.49
N ARG A 25 7.94 7.66 -11.16
CA ARG A 25 7.82 6.49 -10.28
C ARG A 25 6.94 6.83 -9.07
N PRO A 26 5.95 6.01 -8.70
CA PRO A 26 5.13 6.31 -7.54
C PRO A 26 5.96 6.14 -6.25
N LYS A 27 5.68 6.97 -5.24
CA LYS A 27 6.39 6.98 -3.94
C LYS A 27 6.60 5.58 -3.31
N PRO A 28 5.60 4.66 -3.29
CA PRO A 28 5.78 3.32 -2.72
C PRO A 28 6.91 2.50 -3.39
N LEU A 29 7.25 2.83 -4.64
CA LEU A 29 8.26 2.13 -5.43
C LEU A 29 9.64 2.81 -5.42
N ILE A 30 9.80 3.95 -4.73
CA ILE A 30 11.12 4.52 -4.49
C ILE A 30 11.95 3.52 -3.68
N GLU A 31 13.19 3.31 -4.13
CA GLU A 31 14.08 2.32 -3.55
C GLU A 31 14.91 2.90 -2.40
N PHE A 32 15.09 2.09 -1.36
CA PHE A 32 16.00 2.30 -0.25
C PHE A 32 16.83 1.03 -0.08
N HIS A 33 18.17 1.15 -0.16
CA HIS A 33 19.09 0.00 -0.21
C HIS A 33 18.71 -1.07 -1.26
N GLY A 34 18.34 -0.64 -2.47
CA GLY A 34 18.04 -1.53 -3.60
C GLY A 34 16.69 -2.25 -3.54
N ARG A 35 15.80 -1.86 -2.61
CA ARG A 35 14.44 -2.41 -2.49
C ARG A 35 13.41 -1.30 -2.32
N PRO A 36 12.23 -1.38 -2.97
CA PRO A 36 11.13 -0.45 -2.75
C PRO A 36 10.67 -0.35 -1.29
N PHE A 37 10.28 0.85 -0.83
CA PHE A 37 9.63 1.05 0.48
C PHE A 37 8.47 0.09 0.72
N LEU A 38 7.59 -0.06 -0.29
CA LEU A 38 6.47 -0.99 -0.21
C LEU A 38 6.91 -2.44 -0.01
N GLY A 39 8.06 -2.83 -0.57
CA GLY A 39 8.62 -4.18 -0.38
C GLY A 39 8.97 -4.47 1.07
N TYR A 40 9.58 -3.52 1.77
CA TYR A 40 9.88 -3.65 3.20
C TYR A 40 8.59 -3.73 4.04
N LEU A 41 7.61 -2.86 3.76
CA LEU A 41 6.35 -2.86 4.49
C LEU A 41 5.58 -4.18 4.33
N LEU A 42 5.51 -4.73 3.11
CA LEU A 42 4.84 -6.00 2.85
C LEU A 42 5.51 -7.18 3.58
N GLU A 43 6.85 -7.22 3.61
CA GLU A 43 7.59 -8.24 4.36
C GLU A 43 7.32 -8.12 5.86
N LEU A 44 7.41 -6.91 6.42
CA LEU A 44 7.11 -6.65 7.83
C LEU A 44 5.68 -7.06 8.19
N LEU A 45 4.69 -6.70 7.38
CA LEU A 45 3.30 -7.10 7.59
C LEU A 45 3.17 -8.62 7.62
N ARG A 46 3.84 -9.34 6.71
CA ARG A 46 3.83 -10.79 6.73
C ARG A 46 4.45 -11.37 8.00
N GLU A 47 5.59 -10.84 8.44
CA GLU A 47 6.27 -11.26 9.67
C GLU A 47 5.40 -11.02 10.91
N GLN A 48 4.59 -9.95 10.90
CA GLN A 48 3.61 -9.65 11.93
C GLN A 48 2.32 -10.49 11.82
N GLY A 49 2.24 -11.44 10.89
CA GLY A 49 1.11 -12.37 10.78
C GLY A 49 -0.11 -11.79 10.08
N PHE A 50 0.02 -10.71 9.31
CA PHE A 50 -1.03 -10.30 8.38
C PHE A 50 -1.10 -11.28 7.21
N GLU A 51 -2.30 -11.44 6.67
CA GLU A 51 -2.59 -12.38 5.58
C GLU A 51 -3.08 -11.64 4.33
N GLN A 52 -3.77 -10.51 4.54
CA GLN A 52 -4.43 -9.75 3.48
C GLN A 52 -3.92 -8.31 3.47
N VAL A 53 -3.67 -7.78 2.27
CA VAL A 53 -3.32 -6.38 2.07
C VAL A 53 -4.24 -5.76 1.03
N LEU A 54 -4.84 -4.63 1.37
CA LEU A 54 -5.60 -3.80 0.44
C LEU A 54 -4.83 -2.51 0.16
N LEU A 55 -4.44 -2.30 -1.09
CA LEU A 55 -3.74 -1.09 -1.52
C LEU A 55 -4.75 -0.04 -2.00
N LEU A 56 -4.69 1.16 -1.43
CA LEU A 56 -5.50 2.30 -1.87
C LEU A 56 -4.65 3.17 -2.80
N LEU A 57 -4.86 3.02 -4.10
CA LEU A 57 -4.00 3.55 -5.17
C LEU A 57 -4.63 4.75 -5.89
N GLY A 58 -3.81 5.54 -6.58
CA GLY A 58 -4.24 6.72 -7.33
C GLY A 58 -3.21 7.18 -8.35
N TYR A 59 -2.02 7.60 -7.90
CA TYR A 59 -0.93 7.97 -8.80
C TYR A 59 -0.16 6.73 -9.32
N LEU A 60 -0.13 6.54 -10.64
CA LEU A 60 0.55 5.41 -11.33
C LEU A 60 0.21 4.03 -10.71
N PRO A 61 -1.08 3.68 -10.58
CA PRO A 61 -1.50 2.45 -9.91
C PRO A 61 -0.98 1.19 -10.60
N GLU A 62 -0.86 1.20 -11.92
CA GLU A 62 -0.44 0.03 -12.73
C GLU A 62 0.99 -0.39 -12.37
N ALA A 63 1.87 0.57 -12.09
CA ALA A 63 3.24 0.28 -11.67
C ALA A 63 3.28 -0.45 -10.31
N ILE A 64 2.43 -0.01 -9.36
CA ILE A 64 2.32 -0.64 -8.04
C ILE A 64 1.69 -2.02 -8.14
N GLN A 65 0.62 -2.15 -8.93
CA GLN A 65 -0.05 -3.43 -9.19
C GLN A 65 0.90 -4.44 -9.86
N SER A 66 1.66 -4.01 -10.87
CA SER A 66 2.66 -4.85 -11.53
C SER A 66 3.77 -5.29 -10.57
N TYR A 67 4.25 -4.39 -9.72
CA TYR A 67 5.24 -4.74 -8.70
C TYR A 67 4.70 -5.75 -7.70
N CYS A 68 3.49 -5.55 -7.17
CA CYS A 68 2.91 -6.39 -6.11
C CYS A 68 2.40 -7.74 -6.63
N GLY A 69 1.84 -7.79 -7.84
CA GLY A 69 1.10 -8.94 -8.32
C GLY A 69 -0.04 -9.30 -7.35
N ASP A 70 -0.26 -10.60 -7.16
CA ASP A 70 -1.25 -11.14 -6.20
C ASP A 70 -0.71 -11.27 -4.77
N GLY A 71 0.56 -10.91 -4.54
CA GLY A 71 1.19 -10.98 -3.22
C GLY A 71 1.87 -12.29 -2.85
N ARG A 72 1.82 -13.33 -3.70
CA ARG A 72 2.42 -14.65 -3.40
C ARG A 72 3.90 -14.58 -3.04
N ARG A 73 4.65 -13.62 -3.61
CA ARG A 73 6.07 -13.39 -3.29
C ARG A 73 6.32 -13.16 -1.79
N TRP A 74 5.34 -12.59 -1.08
CA TRP A 74 5.43 -12.33 0.36
C TRP A 74 4.51 -13.25 1.18
N ASN A 75 3.93 -14.28 0.58
CA ASN A 75 2.94 -15.13 1.23
C ASN A 75 1.76 -14.32 1.81
N LEU A 76 1.30 -13.32 1.05
CA LEU A 76 0.15 -12.45 1.32
C LEU A 76 -0.86 -12.55 0.17
N SER A 77 -2.12 -12.21 0.43
CA SER A 77 -3.13 -11.90 -0.58
C SER A 77 -3.22 -10.39 -0.76
N ILE A 78 -2.81 -9.87 -1.92
CA ILE A 78 -2.83 -8.43 -2.20
C ILE A 78 -3.94 -8.10 -3.20
N ASP A 79 -4.82 -7.16 -2.85
CA ASP A 79 -5.81 -6.54 -3.74
C ASP A 79 -5.64 -5.02 -3.74
N SER A 80 -6.28 -4.30 -4.66
CA SER A 80 -6.20 -2.85 -4.76
C SER A 80 -7.52 -2.19 -5.13
N VAL A 81 -7.74 -0.99 -4.59
CA VAL A 81 -8.79 -0.07 -5.01
C VAL A 81 -8.12 1.16 -5.59
N VAL A 82 -8.42 1.47 -6.85
CA VAL A 82 -7.94 2.67 -7.52
C VAL A 82 -8.99 3.77 -7.38
N SER A 83 -8.57 4.95 -6.99
CA SER A 83 -9.41 6.15 -6.99
C SER A 83 -8.66 7.35 -7.58
N ASP A 84 -9.33 8.49 -7.72
CA ASP A 84 -8.71 9.68 -8.28
C ASP A 84 -7.49 10.08 -7.46
N VAL A 85 -6.41 10.52 -8.10
CA VAL A 85 -5.17 10.94 -7.42
C VAL A 85 -5.38 12.13 -6.48
N GLU A 86 -6.37 12.97 -6.75
CA GLU A 86 -6.75 14.12 -5.92
C GLU A 86 -7.69 13.73 -4.77
N ASP A 87 -8.17 12.48 -4.71
CA ASP A 87 -8.96 12.01 -3.56
C ASP A 87 -8.11 11.98 -2.27
N ASP A 88 -8.65 12.56 -1.22
CA ASP A 88 -8.08 12.53 0.12
C ASP A 88 -8.13 11.13 0.76
N THR A 89 -7.47 11.01 1.91
CA THR A 89 -7.37 9.76 2.68
C THR A 89 -8.74 9.19 3.07
N GLY A 90 -9.66 10.03 3.53
CA GLY A 90 -10.97 9.60 3.99
C GLY A 90 -11.85 9.13 2.84
N ARG A 91 -11.80 9.80 1.69
CA ARG A 91 -12.52 9.41 0.49
C ARG A 91 -12.02 8.08 -0.07
N ARG A 92 -10.71 7.85 -0.09
CA ARG A 92 -10.13 6.54 -0.48
C ARG A 92 -10.65 5.40 0.37
N LEU A 93 -10.67 5.58 1.69
CA LEU A 93 -11.22 4.60 2.62
C LEU A 93 -12.71 4.36 2.37
N LYS A 94 -13.49 5.42 2.16
CA LYS A 94 -14.93 5.32 1.89
C LYS A 94 -15.21 4.52 0.61
N LEU A 95 -14.42 4.75 -0.44
CA LEU A 95 -14.55 4.00 -1.70
C LEU A 95 -14.15 2.53 -1.55
N ALA A 96 -13.23 2.23 -0.64
CA ALA A 96 -12.80 0.88 -0.33
C ALA A 96 -13.68 0.15 0.69
N ALA A 97 -14.72 0.79 1.24
CA ALA A 97 -15.47 0.30 2.40
C ALA A 97 -15.99 -1.13 2.28
N SER A 98 -16.42 -1.55 1.08
CA SER A 98 -16.91 -2.92 0.83
C SER A 98 -15.82 -4.00 0.84
N ARG A 99 -14.55 -3.60 0.84
CA ARG A 99 -13.37 -4.47 0.85
C ARG A 99 -12.65 -4.47 2.21
N LEU A 100 -13.10 -3.64 3.16
CA LEU A 100 -12.50 -3.54 4.49
C LEU A 100 -13.03 -4.64 5.40
N ALA A 101 -12.13 -5.30 6.13
CA ALA A 101 -12.50 -6.17 7.24
C ALA A 101 -13.14 -5.35 8.37
N PRO A 102 -13.89 -5.98 9.31
CA PRO A 102 -14.42 -5.28 10.48
C PRO A 102 -13.34 -4.64 11.36
N VAL A 103 -12.16 -5.27 11.42
CA VAL A 103 -10.97 -4.76 12.11
C VAL A 103 -9.78 -4.92 11.16
N PHE A 104 -9.10 -3.83 10.89
CA PHE A 104 -7.94 -3.78 10.00
C PHE A 104 -6.91 -2.79 10.53
N LEU A 105 -5.65 -2.96 10.10
CA LEU A 105 -4.61 -1.96 10.30
C LEU A 105 -4.63 -0.97 9.13
N LEU A 106 -4.68 0.33 9.40
CA LEU A 106 -4.46 1.37 8.39
C LEU A 106 -3.05 1.93 8.52
N CYS A 107 -2.29 1.94 7.44
CA CYS A 107 -0.93 2.50 7.43
C CYS A 107 -0.61 3.23 6.12
N TYR A 108 0.45 4.04 6.15
CA TYR A 108 1.00 4.68 4.95
C TYR A 108 2.03 3.78 4.28
N CYS A 109 2.14 3.89 2.95
CA CYS A 109 3.05 3.09 2.13
C CYS A 109 4.55 3.23 2.44
N ASP A 110 4.94 4.25 3.19
CA ASP A 110 6.30 4.59 3.58
C ASP A 110 6.57 4.40 5.08
N ASN A 111 5.64 3.78 5.81
CA ASN A 111 5.91 3.36 7.18
C ASN A 111 6.96 2.24 7.19
N TYR A 112 7.98 2.39 8.02
CA TYR A 112 9.01 1.39 8.27
C TYR A 112 9.24 1.29 9.78
N TRP A 113 9.31 0.06 10.31
CA TRP A 113 9.54 -0.19 11.74
C TRP A 113 10.51 -1.36 11.91
N PRO A 114 11.74 -1.12 12.41
CA PRO A 114 12.70 -2.16 12.73
C PRO A 114 12.41 -2.87 14.07
#